data_AF-A0A4Y8A9W4-F1
#
_entry.id   AF-A0A4Y8A9W4-F1
#
_cell.length_a   1.000
_cell.length_b   1.000
_cell.length_c   1.000
_cell.angle_alpha   90.00
_cell.angle_beta   90.00
_cell.angle_gamma   90.00
#
_symmetry.space_group_name_H-M   'P 1'
#
loop_
_entity.id
_entity.type
_entity.pdbx_description
1 polymer ?
#
loop_
_entity_poly.entity_id
_entity_poly.type
_entity_poly.pdbx_seq_one_letter_code
_entity_poly.pdbx_strand_id
1 'polypeptide(L)'
;MLPEGLYKRRRNHNNTPPSLLLVLTNCIVLAVLIQLFTGCRTINNFFWAAIGILALYNVYTIRRNCEEYNKLNILIYILSLLFMVFLFFYFSNQPHRC
;
A
#
# COMPACT_ATOMS: atom_id res chain seq x y z
N MET A 1 -21.61 23.52 -31.52
CA MET A 1 -20.49 22.58 -31.74
C MET A 1 -19.61 22.62 -30.50
N LEU A 2 -19.64 21.54 -29.70
CA LEU A 2 -18.77 21.41 -28.51
C LEU A 2 -17.31 21.32 -28.99
N PRO A 3 -16.35 21.98 -28.32
CA PRO A 3 -14.97 22.00 -28.79
C PRO A 3 -14.37 20.59 -28.78
N GLU A 4 -13.83 20.16 -29.93
CA GLU A 4 -13.36 18.79 -30.18
C GLU A 4 -12.16 18.36 -29.31
N GLY A 5 -11.60 19.29 -28.52
CA GLY A 5 -10.51 19.04 -27.58
C GLY A 5 -10.94 18.60 -26.18
N LEU A 6 -12.20 18.84 -25.75
CA LEU A 6 -12.62 18.56 -24.37
C LEU A 6 -12.89 17.07 -24.09
N TYR A 7 -13.36 16.32 -25.10
CA TYR A 7 -13.71 14.90 -24.96
C TYR A 7 -12.69 13.95 -25.60
N LYS A 8 -11.52 14.45 -26.02
CA LYS A 8 -10.41 13.54 -26.36
C LYS A 8 -10.06 12.77 -25.09
N ARG A 9 -10.49 11.51 -25.00
CA ARG A 9 -10.05 10.56 -23.98
C ARG A 9 -8.53 10.52 -24.06
N ARG A 10 -7.85 11.31 -23.23
CA ARG A 10 -6.40 11.25 -23.10
C ARG A 10 -6.10 9.81 -22.70
N ARG A 11 -5.50 9.05 -23.61
CA ARG A 11 -5.24 7.61 -23.46
C ARG A 11 -4.39 7.31 -22.21
N ASN A 12 -3.78 8.34 -21.62
CA ASN A 12 -2.99 8.33 -20.40
C ASN A 12 -3.50 9.30 -19.31
N HIS A 13 -4.81 9.63 -19.28
CA HIS A 13 -5.39 10.36 -18.13
C HIS A 13 -5.63 9.38 -16.99
N ASN A 14 -4.54 8.97 -16.35
CA ASN A 14 -4.60 8.16 -15.16
C ASN A 14 -4.83 9.11 -13.97
N ASN A 15 -6.09 9.29 -13.59
CA ASN A 15 -6.47 10.20 -12.50
C ASN A 15 -5.90 9.74 -11.15
N THR A 16 -5.58 8.45 -11.04
CA THR A 16 -4.99 7.83 -9.87
C THR A 16 -3.68 7.15 -10.27
N PRO A 17 -2.52 7.73 -9.92
CA PRO A 17 -1.26 7.08 -10.19
C PRO A 17 -1.20 5.71 -9.50
N PRO A 18 -0.62 4.69 -10.15
CA PRO A 18 -0.59 3.32 -9.66
C PRO A 18 0.21 3.18 -8.36
N SER A 19 1.16 4.08 -8.12
CA SER A 19 1.87 4.19 -6.84
C SER A 19 0.93 4.51 -5.68
N LEU A 20 -0.03 5.43 -5.86
CA LEU A 20 -1.03 5.73 -4.82
C LEU A 20 -1.94 4.53 -4.57
N LEU A 21 -2.35 3.84 -5.63
CA LEU A 21 -3.19 2.65 -5.51
C LEU A 21 -2.47 1.55 -4.72
N LEU A 22 -1.18 1.33 -4.97
CA LEU A 22 -0.34 0.38 -4.25
C LEU A 22 -0.22 0.73 -2.75
N VAL A 23 0.01 2.00 -2.43
CA VAL A 23 0.06 2.48 -1.04
C VAL A 23 -1.29 2.27 -0.34
N LEU A 24 -2.39 2.59 -1.02
CA LEU A 24 -3.74 2.44 -0.48
C LEU A 24 -4.06 0.96 -0.17
N THR A 25 -3.73 0.05 -1.09
CA THR A 25 -3.87 -1.39 -0.86
C THR A 25 -3.05 -1.87 0.34
N ASN A 26 -1.81 -1.41 0.48
CA ASN A 26 -0.97 -1.77 1.63
C ASN A 26 -1.59 -1.29 2.95
N CYS A 27 -2.08 -0.05 3.00
CA CYS A 27 -2.75 0.49 4.19
C CYS A 27 -3.98 -0.34 4.59
N ILE A 28 -4.86 -0.61 3.63
CA ILE A 28 -6.13 -1.33 3.90
C ILE A 28 -5.84 -2.76 4.34
N VAL A 29 -4.98 -3.48 3.60
CA VAL A 29 -4.64 -4.87 3.93
C VAL A 29 -3.98 -4.94 5.30
N LEU A 30 -3.03 -4.06 5.61
CA LEU A 30 -2.39 -4.02 6.91
C LEU A 30 -3.39 -3.75 8.04
N ALA A 31 -4.29 -2.76 7.88
CA ALA A 31 -5.30 -2.44 8.89
C ALA A 31 -6.22 -3.64 9.18
N VAL A 32 -6.70 -4.32 8.13
CA VAL A 32 -7.54 -5.52 8.26
C VAL A 32 -6.76 -6.67 8.93
N LEU A 33 -5.50 -6.88 8.53
CA LEU A 33 -4.67 -7.93 9.13
C LEU A 33 -4.41 -7.68 10.61
N ILE A 34 -4.14 -6.43 11.00
CA ILE A 34 -3.98 -6.05 12.41
C ILE A 34 -5.28 -6.37 13.17
N GLN A 35 -6.43 -5.92 12.67
CA GLN A 35 -7.71 -6.10 13.35
C GLN A 35 -8.11 -7.58 13.54
N LEU A 36 -7.78 -8.44 12.56
CA LEU A 36 -8.20 -9.85 12.59
C LEU A 36 -7.17 -10.79 13.25
N PHE A 37 -5.88 -10.47 13.20
CA PHE A 37 -4.81 -11.43 13.51
C PHE A 37 -3.79 -10.95 14.54
N THR A 38 -3.96 -9.74 15.09
CA THR A 38 -3.16 -9.28 16.24
C THR A 38 -4.03 -9.30 17.50
N GLY A 39 -3.60 -10.06 18.52
CA GLY A 39 -4.24 -10.11 19.83
C GLY A 39 -3.27 -9.70 20.94
N CYS A 40 -3.74 -9.64 22.20
CA CYS A 40 -2.98 -9.05 23.32
C CYS A 40 -1.65 -9.76 23.62
N ARG A 41 -1.58 -11.09 23.40
CA ARG A 41 -0.43 -11.92 23.79
C ARG A 41 0.42 -12.38 22.62
N THR A 42 -0.19 -12.60 21.46
CA THR A 42 0.47 -13.23 20.32
C THR A 42 -0.12 -12.73 19.01
N ILE A 43 0.74 -12.58 18.02
CA ILE A 43 0.36 -12.36 16.62
C ILE A 43 0.21 -13.73 15.97
N ASN A 44 -0.90 -13.96 15.27
CA ASN A 44 -1.14 -15.22 14.58
C ASN A 44 -0.11 -15.41 13.43
N ASN A 45 0.45 -16.61 13.26
CA ASN A 45 1.37 -16.92 12.17
C ASN A 45 0.79 -16.62 10.78
N PHE A 46 -0.54 -16.68 10.61
CA PHE A 46 -1.22 -16.29 9.38
C PHE A 46 -0.97 -14.81 9.01
N PHE A 47 -0.85 -13.92 10.00
CA PHE A 47 -0.50 -12.51 9.78
C PHE A 47 0.81 -12.39 9.02
N TRP A 48 1.85 -13.10 9.46
CA TRP A 48 3.17 -13.07 8.84
C TRP A 48 3.16 -13.66 7.43
N ALA A 49 2.41 -14.73 7.21
CA ALA A 49 2.22 -15.29 5.88
C ALA A 49 1.53 -14.29 4.93
N ALA A 50 0.46 -13.62 5.38
CA ALA A 50 -0.26 -12.63 4.60
C ALA A 50 0.60 -11.39 4.28
N ILE A 51 1.39 -10.90 5.24
CA ILE A 51 2.38 -9.83 5.03
C ILE A 51 3.44 -10.26 4.00
N GLY A 52 3.92 -11.50 4.08
CA GLY A 52 4.87 -12.05 3.10
C GLY A 52 4.30 -12.07 1.68
N ILE A 53 3.05 -12.50 1.52
CA ILE A 53 2.35 -12.48 0.22
C ILE A 53 2.17 -11.05 -0.28
N LEU A 54 1.78 -10.11 0.58
CA LEU A 54 1.65 -8.70 0.23
C LEU A 54 2.99 -8.10 -0.23
N ALA A 55 4.09 -8.45 0.44
CA ALA A 55 5.42 -8.02 0.04
C ALA A 55 5.80 -8.56 -1.35
N LEU A 56 5.51 -9.83 -1.63
CA LEU A 56 5.72 -10.42 -2.96
C LEU A 56 4.88 -9.73 -4.04
N TYR A 57 3.60 -9.47 -3.75
CA TYR A 57 2.71 -8.73 -4.65
C TYR A 57 3.27 -7.34 -4.98
N ASN A 58 3.77 -6.62 -3.96
CA ASN A 58 4.36 -5.30 -4.13
C ASN A 58 5.61 -5.34 -5.02
N VAL A 59 6.53 -6.29 -4.78
CA VAL A 59 7.74 -6.46 -5.59
C VAL A 59 7.39 -6.79 -7.05
N TYR A 60 6.44 -7.72 -7.25
CA TYR A 60 5.99 -8.09 -8.59
C TYR A 60 5.35 -6.90 -9.32
N THR A 61 4.50 -6.13 -8.64
CA THR A 61 3.81 -4.97 -9.22
C THR A 61 4.79 -3.87 -9.63
N ILE A 62 5.77 -3.57 -8.78
CA ILE A 62 6.82 -2.58 -9.10
C ILE A 62 7.67 -3.06 -10.29
N ARG A 63 8.08 -4.34 -10.30
CA ARG A 63 8.87 -4.91 -11.40
C ARG A 63 8.12 -4.93 -12.74
N ARG A 64 6.80 -5.14 -12.70
CA ARG A 64 5.97 -5.17 -13.91
C ARG A 64 5.76 -3.77 -14.49
N ASN A 65 5.70 -2.75 -13.63
CA ASN A 65 5.39 -1.37 -14.01
C ASN A 65 6.58 -0.41 -13.84
N CYS A 66 7.81 -0.86 -14.11
CA CYS A 66 9.03 -0.08 -13.90
C CYS A 66 9.01 1.32 -14.54
N GLU A 67 8.30 1.49 -15.66
CA GLU A 67 8.19 2.77 -16.37
C GLU A 67 7.45 3.86 -15.56
N GLU A 68 6.52 3.46 -14.69
CA GLU A 68 5.72 4.38 -13.87
C GLU A 68 6.35 4.67 -12.50
N TYR A 69 7.24 3.78 -12.05
CA TYR A 69 7.96 3.89 -10.79
C TYR A 69 9.29 4.64 -10.97
N ASN A 70 9.19 5.95 -11.16
CA ASN A 70 10.36 6.82 -11.16
C ASN A 70 11.02 6.86 -9.76
N LYS A 71 12.29 7.29 -9.65
CA LYS A 71 13.07 7.25 -8.38
C LYS A 71 12.34 7.93 -7.21
N LEU A 72 11.65 9.03 -7.48
CA LEU A 72 10.85 9.76 -6.48
C LEU A 72 9.66 8.94 -5.99
N ASN A 73 8.91 8.29 -6.90
CA ASN A 73 7.77 7.44 -6.54
C ASN A 73 8.20 6.24 -5.71
N ILE A 74 9.36 5.64 -6.02
CA ILE A 74 9.95 4.55 -5.24
C ILE A 74 10.32 5.05 -3.83
N LEU A 75 10.91 6.24 -3.71
CA LEU A 75 11.27 6.81 -2.41
C LEU A 75 10.03 7.08 -1.55
N ILE A 76 8.98 7.70 -2.11
CA ILE A 76 7.70 7.91 -1.41
C ILE A 76 7.10 6.57 -0.98
N TYR A 77 7.15 5.57 -1.87
CA TYR A 77 6.65 4.24 -1.56
C TYR A 77 7.40 3.59 -0.39
N ILE A 78 8.74 3.63 -0.39
CA ILE A 78 9.56 3.12 0.72
C ILE A 78 9.23 3.88 2.02
N LEU A 79 9.13 5.20 1.97
CA LEU A 79 8.77 6.01 3.13
C LEU A 79 7.39 5.62 3.68
N SER A 80 6.42 5.33 2.81
CA SER A 80 5.09 4.87 3.21
C SER A 80 5.12 3.51 3.91
N LEU A 81 5.98 2.58 3.47
CA LEU A 81 6.16 1.29 4.14
C LEU A 81 6.79 1.46 5.52
N LEU A 82 7.83 2.30 5.63
CA LEU A 82 8.46 2.60 6.92
C LEU A 82 7.46 3.25 7.88
N PHE A 83 6.64 4.17 7.39
CA PHE A 83 5.58 4.78 8.19
C PHE A 83 4.53 3.77 8.64
N MET A 84 4.11 2.84 7.79
CA MET A 84 3.20 1.76 8.16
C MET A 84 3.78 0.82 9.22
N VAL A 85 5.07 0.46 9.10
CA VAL A 85 5.78 -0.34 10.11
C VAL A 85 5.85 0.42 11.44
N PHE A 86 6.17 1.72 11.40
CA PHE A 86 6.15 2.58 12.57
C PHE A 86 4.76 2.61 13.24
N LEU A 87 3.70 2.81 12.46
CA LEU A 87 2.33 2.79 12.97
C LEU A 87 1.97 1.44 13.59
N PHE A 88 2.36 0.33 12.97
CA PHE A 88 2.13 -1.00 13.52
C PHE A 88 2.73 -1.15 14.92
N PHE A 89 4.00 -0.77 15.11
CA PHE A 89 4.64 -0.82 16.42
C PHE A 89 4.02 0.18 17.41
N TYR A 90 3.71 1.39 16.95
CA TYR A 90 3.08 2.40 17.78
C TYR A 90 1.73 1.92 18.33
N PHE A 91 0.86 1.35 17.48
CA PHE A 91 -0.44 0.82 17.91
C PHE A 91 -0.32 -0.48 18.72
N SER A 92 0.65 -1.33 18.42
CA SER A 92 0.87 -2.58 19.15
C SER A 92 1.37 -2.34 20.59
N ASN A 93 2.05 -1.23 20.84
CA ASN A 93 2.59 -0.88 22.16
C ASN A 93 1.62 -0.05 23.02
N GLN A 94 0.40 0.25 22.55
CA GLN A 94 -0.55 1.03 23.34
C GLN A 94 -1.12 0.21 24.50
N PRO A 95 -1.12 0.75 25.73
CA PRO A 95 -1.55 0.02 26.94
C PRO A 95 -3.05 -0.33 26.95
N HIS A 96 -3.83 0.31 26.07
CA HIS A 96 -5.28 0.11 25.98
C HIS A 96 -5.69 -0.99 24.99
N ARG A 97 -4.73 -1.63 24.31
CA ARG A 97 -4.99 -2.75 23.39
C ARG A 97 -4.51 -4.06 23.98
N CYS A 98 -5.22 -4.47 25.03
CA CYS A 98 -5.65 -5.85 25.10
C CYS A 98 -6.97 -5.94 24.34
#